data_AF-A0A2N2IZ06-F1
#
_entry.id   AF-A0A2N2IZ06-F1
#
_cell.length_a   1.000
_cell.length_b   1.000
_cell.length_c   1.000
_cell.angle_alpha   90.00
_cell.angle_beta   90.00
_cell.angle_gamma   90.00
#
_symmetry.space_group_name_H-M   'P 1'
#
loop_
_entity.id
_entity.type
_entity.pdbx_description
1 polymer ?
#
loop_
_entity_poly.entity_id
_entity_poly.type
_entity_poly.pdbx_seq_one_letter_code
_entity_poly.pdbx_strand_id
1 'polypeptide(L)' 'VLRKLEQPFGVILNRADLGDGKTGKWCREENIPVHLEIPFDRKIAEGYAAGIPLIDCRPELLPIFSSLLKEISQ' A
#
# COMPACT_ATOMS: atom_id res chain seq x y z
N VAL A 1 -17.61 -1.57 4.43
CA VAL A 1 -18.38 -1.05 3.27
C VAL A 1 -18.07 -1.84 2.01
N LEU A 2 -16.79 -1.99 1.61
CA LEU A 2 -16.40 -2.71 0.38
C LEU A 2 -17.00 -4.13 0.23
N ARG A 3 -17.05 -4.93 1.31
CA ARG A 3 -17.70 -6.26 1.29
C ARG A 3 -19.17 -6.23 0.84
N LYS A 4 -19.90 -5.15 1.11
CA LYS A 4 -21.31 -4.98 0.70
C LYS A 4 -21.45 -4.62 -0.78
N LEU A 5 -20.37 -4.19 -1.43
CA LEU A 5 -20.36 -3.86 -2.85
C LEU A 5 -20.11 -5.10 -3.73
N GLU A 6 -19.81 -6.26 -3.11
CA GLU A 6 -19.55 -7.53 -3.79
C GLU A 6 -18.48 -7.45 -4.89
N GLN A 7 -17.54 -6.49 -4.76
CA GLN A 7 -16.41 -6.33 -5.66
C GLN A 7 -15.13 -6.91 -5.04
N PRO A 8 -14.23 -7.48 -5.85
CA PRO A 8 -12.87 -7.78 -5.43
C PRO A 8 -12.19 -6.52 -4.88
N PHE A 9 -11.45 -6.65 -3.79
CA PHE A 9 -10.66 -5.57 -3.25
C PHE A 9 -9.40 -6.12 -2.60
N GLY A 10 -8.37 -5.28 -2.55
CA GLY A 10 -7.11 -5.56 -1.87
C GLY A 10 -6.60 -4.35 -1.11
N VAL A 11 -5.47 -4.52 -0.44
CA VAL A 11 -4.89 -3.53 0.45
C VAL A 11 -3.44 -3.25 0.06
N ILE A 12 -3.05 -1.98 0.16
CA ILE A 12 -1.66 -1.53 0.20
C ILE A 12 -1.42 -1.02 1.62
N LEU A 13 -0.43 -1.58 2.32
CA LEU A 13 -0.08 -1.14 3.67
C LEU A 13 1.05 -0.12 3.59
N ASN A 14 0.76 1.12 3.95
CA ASN A 14 1.76 2.16 4.11
C ASN A 14 2.27 2.20 5.56
N ARG A 15 3.57 2.46 5.75
CA ARG A 15 4.26 2.40 7.05
C ARG A 15 4.10 1.02 7.72
N ALA A 16 4.24 -0.03 6.92
CA ALA A 16 3.92 -1.41 7.33
C ALA A 16 4.77 -1.93 8.51
N ASP A 17 5.94 -1.36 8.73
CA ASP A 17 6.88 -1.65 9.81
C ASP A 17 6.63 -0.82 11.09
N LEU A 18 5.72 0.16 11.05
CA LEU A 18 5.33 0.94 12.22
C LEU A 18 4.06 0.38 12.86
N GLY A 19 4.13 0.09 14.16
CA GLY A 19 3.00 -0.36 14.95
C GLY A 19 3.10 -1.83 15.37
N ASP A 20 1.95 -2.45 15.63
CA ASP A 20 1.85 -3.80 16.21
C ASP A 20 1.53 -4.90 15.18
N GLY A 21 1.56 -4.57 13.90
CA GLY A 21 1.30 -5.51 12.79
C GLY A 21 -0.12 -6.04 12.73
N LYS A 22 -1.05 -5.54 13.56
CA LYS A 22 -2.43 -6.06 13.64
C LYS A 22 -3.18 -5.91 12.32
N THR A 23 -2.96 -4.84 11.56
CA THR A 23 -3.63 -4.63 10.27
C THR A 23 -3.25 -5.72 9.27
N GLY A 24 -1.95 -6.04 9.14
CA GLY A 24 -1.50 -7.12 8.27
C GLY A 24 -2.00 -8.49 8.73
N LYS A 25 -2.02 -8.73 10.06
CA LYS A 25 -2.60 -9.95 10.63
C LYS A 25 -4.10 -10.08 10.31
N TRP A 26 -4.86 -9.00 10.49
CA TRP A 26 -6.28 -8.96 10.18
C TRP A 26 -6.55 -9.21 8.70
N CYS A 27 -5.78 -8.59 7.79
CA CYS A 27 -5.92 -8.86 6.35
C CYS A 27 -5.73 -10.35 6.03
N ARG A 28 -4.74 -11.01 6.66
CA ARG A 28 -4.52 -12.46 6.49
C ARG A 28 -5.67 -13.29 7.04
N GLU A 29 -6.14 -13.01 8.25
CA GLU A 29 -7.26 -13.72 8.87
C GLU A 29 -8.55 -13.60 8.05
N GLU A 30 -8.76 -12.43 7.45
CA GLU A 30 -9.94 -12.09 6.65
C GLU A 30 -9.82 -12.47 5.16
N ASN A 31 -8.72 -13.11 4.77
CA ASN A 31 -8.38 -13.46 3.38
C ASN A 31 -8.43 -12.26 2.41
N ILE A 32 -7.94 -11.11 2.87
CA ILE A 32 -7.83 -9.89 2.06
C ILE A 32 -6.40 -9.82 1.49
N PRO A 33 -6.24 -9.76 0.16
CA PRO A 33 -4.93 -9.67 -0.46
C PRO A 33 -4.25 -8.36 -0.09
N VAL A 34 -3.00 -8.45 0.39
CA VAL A 34 -2.10 -7.31 0.57
C VAL A 34 -1.14 -7.31 -0.59
N HIS A 35 -1.32 -6.42 -1.55
CA HIS A 35 -0.53 -6.40 -2.79
C HIS A 35 0.83 -5.72 -2.63
N LEU A 36 0.94 -4.79 -1.67
CA LEU A 36 2.17 -4.05 -1.41
C LEU A 36 2.25 -3.61 0.04
N GLU A 37 3.42 -3.79 0.63
CA GLU A 37 3.80 -3.23 1.93
C GLU A 37 4.93 -2.22 1.72
N ILE A 38 4.71 -0.98 2.16
CA ILE A 38 5.67 0.12 2.08
C ILE A 38 6.14 0.42 3.50
N PRO A 39 7.43 0.19 3.84
CA PRO A 39 7.95 0.55 5.14
C PRO A 39 7.97 2.07 5.32
N PHE A 40 8.09 2.53 6.56
CA PHE A 40 8.22 3.94 6.85
C PHE A 40 9.50 4.49 6.24
N ASP A 41 9.33 5.50 5.40
CA ASP A 41 10.41 6.29 4.88
C ASP A 41 10.18 7.76 5.21
N ARG A 42 11.17 8.36 5.87
CA ARG A 42 11.18 9.78 6.21
C ARG A 42 11.05 10.68 4.98
N LYS A 43 11.70 10.36 3.84
CA LYS A 43 11.60 11.13 2.60
C LYS A 43 10.18 11.13 2.05
N ILE A 44 9.49 9.98 2.11
CA ILE A 44 8.09 9.87 1.71
C ILE A 44 7.21 10.70 2.66
N ALA A 45 7.47 10.64 3.97
CA ALA A 45 6.69 11.38 4.96
C ALA A 45 6.85 12.90 4.83
N GLU A 46 8.08 13.38 4.62
CA GLU A 46 8.39 14.80 4.38
C GLU A 46 7.76 15.28 3.07
N GLY A 47 7.91 14.52 1.99
CA GLY A 47 7.31 14.85 0.70
C GLY A 47 5.79 14.89 0.73
N TYR A 48 5.14 13.90 1.36
CA TYR A 48 3.69 13.89 1.56
C TYR A 48 3.20 15.15 2.31
N ALA A 49 3.91 15.57 3.37
CA ALA A 49 3.57 16.77 4.12
C ALA A 49 3.71 18.06 3.29
N ALA A 50 4.56 18.04 2.26
CA ALA A 50 4.73 19.11 1.29
C ALA A 50 3.80 18.99 0.05
N GLY A 51 2.90 17.98 0.01
CA GLY A 51 2.03 17.72 -1.13
C GLY A 51 2.75 17.12 -2.35
N ILE A 52 3.94 16.57 -2.15
CA ILE A 52 4.76 15.96 -3.20
C ILE A 52 4.33 14.49 -3.38
N PRO A 53 4.12 14.02 -4.63
CA PRO A 53 3.84 12.61 -4.91
C PRO A 53 4.91 11.66 -4.36
N LEU A 54 4.47 10.49 -3.88
CA LEU A 54 5.34 9.46 -3.32
C LEU A 54 6.42 8.99 -4.31
N ILE A 55 6.07 8.85 -5.60
CA ILE A 55 7.00 8.46 -6.66
C ILE A 55 8.09 9.50 -6.93
N ASP A 56 7.81 10.78 -6.67
CA ASP A 56 8.79 11.85 -6.85
C ASP A 56 9.79 11.86 -5.68
N CYS A 57 9.34 11.43 -4.50
CA CYS A 57 10.19 11.29 -3.31
C CYS A 57 11.08 10.04 -3.36
N ARG A 58 10.56 8.96 -3.96
CA ARG A 58 11.24 7.66 -4.12
C ARG A 58 11.00 7.11 -5.54
N PRO A 59 11.73 7.60 -6.56
CA PRO A 59 11.59 7.15 -7.95
C PRO A 59 11.79 5.64 -8.13
N GLU A 60 12.55 4.99 -7.25
CA GLU A 60 12.74 3.54 -7.24
C GLU A 60 11.45 2.73 -6.99
N LEU A 61 10.38 3.36 -6.50
CA LEU A 61 9.09 2.71 -6.30
C LEU A 61 8.28 2.62 -7.61
N LEU A 62 8.63 3.39 -8.65
CA LEU A 62 7.97 3.35 -9.96
C LEU A 62 7.82 1.94 -10.56
N PRO A 63 8.87 1.10 -10.66
CA PRO A 63 8.74 -0.25 -11.20
C PRO A 63 7.82 -1.15 -10.35
N ILE A 64 7.78 -0.94 -9.03
CA ILE A 64 6.92 -1.70 -8.11
C ILE A 64 5.46 -1.33 -8.37
N PHE A 65 5.13 -0.03 -8.38
CA PHE A 65 3.77 0.43 -8.70
C PHE A 65 3.34 0.08 -10.13
N SER A 66 4.27 0.07 -11.09
CA SER A 66 3.99 -0.36 -12.47
C SER A 66 3.63 -1.84 -12.54
N SER A 67 4.31 -2.68 -11.76
CA SER A 67 4.02 -4.11 -11.67
C SER A 67 2.68 -4.36 -10.96
N LEU A 68 2.44 -3.63 -9.87
CA LEU A 68 1.18 -3.66 -9.15
C LEU A 68 -0.01 -3.25 -10.02
N LEU A 69 0.13 -2.18 -10.82
CA LEU A 69 -0.94 -1.74 -11.72
C LEU A 69 -1.29 -2.83 -12.74
N LYS A 70 -0.29 -3.55 -13.26
CA LYS A 70 -0.52 -4.68 -14.16
C LYS A 70 -1.22 -5.85 -13.44
N GLU A 71 -0.84 -6.14 -12.21
CA GLU A 71 -1.45 -7.18 -11.39
C GLU A 71 -2.95 -6.92 -11.14
N ILE A 72 -3.31 -5.68 -10.77
CA ILE A 72 -4.71 -5.35 -10.38
C ILE A 72 -5.61 -4.99 -11.56
N SER A 73 -5.06 -4.80 -12.76
CA SER A 73 -5.84 -4.49 -13.98
C SER A 73 -6.23 -5.73 -14.78
N GLN A 74 -5.88 -6.93 -14.30
CA GLN A 74 -6.29 -8.21 -14.86
C GLN A 74 -7.58 -8.70 -14.22
#